data_AF-A0A536ALC9-F1
#
_entry.id   AF-A0A536ALC9-F1
#
_cell.length_a   1.000
_cell.length_b   1.000
_cell.length_c   1.000
_cell.angle_alpha   90.00
_cell.angle_beta   90.00
_cell.angle_gamma   90.00
#
_symmetry.space_group_name_H-M   'P 1'
#
loop_
_entity.id
_entity.type
_entity.pdbx_description
1 polymer ?
#
loop_
_entity_poly.entity_id
_entity_poly.type
_entity_poly.pdbx_seq_one_letter_code
_entity_poly.pdbx_strand_id
1 'polypeptide(L)'
;MHLGHRALIRQLARGAAEAGARAVAATFDPLPIQVLAPGAPASALSDVRDRVKLLREAGADAVVVFEFDDAFARLSADEFVDRVKGA
;
A
#
# COMPACT_ATOMS: atom_id res chain seq x y z
N MET A 1 2.79 10.84 -4.33
CA MET A 1 1.83 10.64 -3.21
C MET A 1 1.23 11.98 -2.78
N HIS A 2 -0.08 12.16 -2.94
CA HIS A 2 -0.74 13.43 -2.61
C HIS A 2 -0.95 13.63 -1.10
N LEU A 3 -1.38 14.85 -0.72
CA LEU A 3 -1.52 15.27 0.68
C LEU A 3 -2.48 14.40 1.50
N GLY A 4 -3.58 13.92 0.90
CA GLY A 4 -4.52 13.00 1.56
C GLY A 4 -3.86 11.72 2.09
N HIS A 5 -3.10 11.00 1.26
CA HIS A 5 -2.37 9.81 1.70
C HIS A 5 -1.30 10.15 2.76
N ARG A 6 -0.58 11.27 2.60
CA ARG A 6 0.38 11.71 3.64
C ARG A 6 -0.31 11.93 5.00
N ALA A 7 -1.55 12.43 5.02
CA ALA A 7 -2.30 12.63 6.25
C ALA A 7 -2.68 11.30 6.91
N LEU A 8 -3.13 10.31 6.12
CA LEU A 8 -3.45 8.96 6.63
C LEU A 8 -2.22 8.28 7.24
N ILE A 9 -1.06 8.32 6.57
CA ILE A 9 0.16 7.71 7.10
C ILE A 9 0.64 8.42 8.38
N ARG A 10 0.56 9.75 8.46
CA ARG A 10 0.88 10.47 9.71
C ARG A 10 -0.05 10.08 10.86
N GLN A 11 -1.33 9.86 10.59
CA GLN A 11 -2.27 9.40 11.60
C GLN A 11 -1.95 7.98 12.06
N LEU A 12 -1.64 7.08 11.12
CA LEU A 12 -1.17 5.72 11.42
C LEU A 12 0.08 5.75 12.31
N ALA A 13 1.08 6.56 11.95
CA ALA A 13 2.34 6.68 12.69
C ALA A 13 2.13 7.12 14.14
N ARG A 14 1.24 8.10 14.37
CA ARG A 14 0.89 8.55 15.73
C ARG A 14 0.23 7.43 16.54
N GLY A 15 -0.79 6.77 15.96
CA GLY A 15 -1.48 5.67 16.64
C GLY A 15 -0.56 4.49 16.95
N ALA A 16 0.36 4.15 16.05
CA ALA A 16 1.35 3.11 16.27
C ALA A 16 2.30 3.47 17.41
N ALA A 17 2.79 4.72 17.46
CA ALA A 17 3.65 5.19 18.55
C ALA A 17 2.96 5.14 19.92
N GLU A 18 1.69 5.58 19.99
CA GLU A 18 0.86 5.50 21.21
C GLU A 18 0.63 4.06 21.67
N ALA A 19 0.50 3.12 20.73
CA ALA A 19 0.31 1.70 21.01
C ALA A 19 1.62 0.91 21.23
N GLY A 20 2.79 1.54 21.12
CA GLY A 20 4.09 0.84 21.15
C GLY A 20 4.28 -0.15 19.99
N ALA A 21 3.61 0.08 18.86
CA ALA A 21 3.60 -0.76 17.67
C ALA A 21 4.37 -0.11 16.51
N ARG A 22 4.52 -0.84 15.39
CA ARG A 22 5.10 -0.33 14.14
C ARG A 22 4.01 0.11 13.17
N ALA A 23 4.20 1.25 12.53
CA ALA A 23 3.36 1.73 11.44
C ALA A 23 3.75 1.05 10.12
N VAL A 24 2.93 0.13 9.64
CA VAL A 24 3.17 -0.59 8.38
C VAL A 24 2.21 -0.09 7.30
N ALA A 25 2.75 0.35 6.17
CA ALA A 25 1.96 0.67 5.00
C ALA A 25 1.96 -0.50 4.00
N ALA A 26 0.81 -0.85 3.45
CA ALA A 26 0.69 -1.82 2.36
C ALA A 26 0.44 -1.10 1.03
N THR A 27 1.07 -1.58 -0.05
CA THR A 27 0.82 -1.10 -1.41
C THR A 27 0.98 -2.25 -2.41
N PHE A 28 0.70 -1.97 -3.68
CA PHE A 28 0.68 -2.96 -4.76
C PHE A 28 1.68 -2.60 -5.84
N ASP A 29 2.31 -3.61 -6.44
CA ASP A 29 3.02 -3.48 -7.70
C ASP A 29 2.87 -4.79 -8.52
N PRO A 30 2.35 -4.76 -9.76
CA PRO A 30 1.86 -3.58 -10.48
C PRO A 30 0.65 -2.92 -9.80
N LEU A 31 0.30 -1.70 -10.22
CA LEU A 31 -0.91 -1.04 -9.72
C LEU A 31 -2.16 -1.85 -10.15
N PRO A 32 -3.19 -1.99 -9.30
CA PRO A 32 -4.37 -2.80 -9.62
C PRO A 32 -5.03 -2.46 -10.96
N ILE A 33 -5.03 -1.18 -11.33
CA ILE A 33 -5.58 -0.73 -12.62
C ILE A 33 -4.88 -1.36 -13.83
N GLN A 34 -3.59 -1.69 -13.72
CA GLN A 34 -2.81 -2.31 -14.79
C GLN A 34 -3.21 -3.76 -15.02
N VAL A 35 -3.76 -4.44 -14.00
CA VAL A 35 -4.26 -5.83 -14.09
C VAL A 35 -5.74 -5.86 -14.41
N LEU A 36 -6.53 -5.05 -13.70
CA LEU A 36 -7.99 -5.04 -13.82
C LEU A 36 -8.50 -4.42 -15.12
N ALA A 37 -7.70 -3.53 -15.74
CA ALA A 37 -8.06 -2.87 -16.99
C ALA A 37 -6.89 -2.87 -17.98
N PRO A 38 -6.58 -4.03 -18.61
CA PRO A 38 -5.54 -4.12 -19.63
C PRO A 38 -5.88 -3.19 -20.81
N GLY A 39 -5.12 -2.12 -20.98
CA GLY A 39 -5.36 -1.08 -22.01
C GLY A 39 -5.77 0.29 -21.45
N ALA A 40 -6.04 0.40 -20.15
CA ALA A 40 -6.15 1.71 -19.51
C ALA A 40 -4.79 2.44 -19.58
N PRO A 41 -4.79 3.78 -19.72
CA PRO A 41 -3.55 4.54 -19.71
C PRO A 41 -2.79 4.31 -18.41
N ALA A 42 -1.47 4.16 -18.50
CA ALA A 42 -0.61 4.09 -17.32
C ALA A 42 -0.73 5.42 -16.55
N SER A 43 -1.52 5.41 -15.47
CA SER A 43 -1.72 6.58 -14.60
C SER A 43 -0.94 6.39 -13.30
N ALA A 44 0.37 6.22 -13.42
CA ALA A 44 1.27 6.19 -12.27
C ALA A 44 1.87 7.59 -12.07
N LEU A 45 1.53 8.24 -10.96
CA LEU A 45 2.18 9.50 -10.53
C LEU A 45 3.65 9.29 -10.12
N SER A 46 4.03 8.05 -9.79
CA SER A 46 5.38 7.65 -9.40
C SER A 46 5.52 6.14 -9.59
N ASP A 47 6.76 5.66 -9.73
CA ASP A 47 7.03 4.22 -9.67
C ASP A 47 6.90 3.68 -8.23
N VAL A 48 7.05 2.36 -8.07
CA VAL A 48 6.97 1.69 -6.77
C VAL A 48 8.08 2.12 -5.80
N ARG A 49 9.30 2.38 -6.29
CA ARG A 49 10.44 2.76 -5.45
C ARG A 49 10.21 4.13 -4.84
N ASP A 50 9.76 5.08 -5.65
CA ASP A 50 9.38 6.42 -5.21
C ASP A 50 8.17 6.38 -4.27
N ARG A 51 7.17 5.53 -4.56
CA ARG A 51 6.01 5.36 -3.68
C ARG A 51 6.43 4.84 -2.31
N VAL A 52 7.31 3.83 -2.24
CA VAL A 52 7.87 3.30 -0.98
C VAL A 52 8.63 4.38 -0.22
N LYS A 53 9.49 5.15 -0.90
CA LYS A 53 10.22 6.27 -0.29
C LYS A 53 9.27 7.30 0.30
N LEU A 54 8.25 7.72 -0.45
CA LEU A 54 7.27 8.71 -0.01
C LEU A 54 6.42 8.22 1.17
N LEU A 55 6.07 6.94 1.22
CA LEU A 55 5.36 6.33 2.34
C LEU A 55 6.21 6.35 3.62
N ARG A 56 7.50 6.00 3.51
CA ARG A 56 8.44 6.08 4.64
C ARG A 56 8.62 7.52 5.13
N GLU A 57 8.82 8.47 4.21
CA GLU A 57 8.91 9.90 4.55
C GLU A 57 7.65 10.46 5.21
N ALA A 58 6.48 9.84 4.98
CA ALA A 58 5.23 10.25 5.62
C ALA A 58 5.03 9.64 7.01
N GLY A 59 5.86 8.69 7.44
CA GLY A 59 5.84 8.12 8.79
C GLY A 59 5.64 6.61 8.87
N ALA A 60 5.67 5.87 7.75
CA ALA A 60 5.64 4.40 7.81
C ALA A 60 7.02 3.84 8.20
N ASP A 61 7.08 3.00 9.23
CA ASP A 61 8.30 2.29 9.65
C ASP A 61 8.69 1.21 8.63
N ALA A 62 7.68 0.56 8.05
CA ALA A 62 7.83 -0.46 7.03
C ALA A 62 6.79 -0.27 5.92
N VAL A 63 7.14 -0.74 4.72
CA VAL A 63 6.24 -0.79 3.57
C VAL A 63 6.27 -2.19 3.01
N VAL A 64 5.11 -2.82 2.93
CA VAL A 64 4.91 -4.11 2.25
C VAL A 64 4.38 -3.82 0.85
N VAL A 65 5.05 -4.35 -0.16
CA VAL A 65 4.61 -4.27 -1.56
C VAL A 65 4.09 -5.66 -1.93
N PHE A 66 2.79 -5.77 -2.14
CA PHE A 66 2.17 -6.99 -2.62
C PHE A 66 2.22 -7.02 -4.14
N GLU A 67 2.58 -8.19 -4.68
CA GLU A 67 2.35 -8.47 -6.09
C GLU A 67 0.84 -8.54 -6.33
N PHE A 68 0.32 -7.63 -7.15
CA PHE A 68 -1.08 -7.63 -7.53
C PHE A 68 -1.21 -8.27 -8.90
N ASP A 69 -1.73 -9.50 -8.94
CA ASP A 69 -1.98 -10.28 -10.14
C ASP A 69 -3.45 -10.73 -10.20
N ASP A 70 -3.81 -11.52 -11.20
CA ASP A 70 -5.17 -12.06 -11.35
C ASP A 70 -5.59 -12.96 -10.18
N ALA A 71 -4.64 -13.63 -9.52
CA ALA A 71 -4.93 -14.46 -8.35
C ALA A 71 -5.26 -13.59 -7.14
N PHE A 72 -4.48 -12.53 -6.92
CA PHE A 72 -4.71 -11.54 -5.87
C PHE A 72 -6.04 -10.82 -6.06
N ALA A 73 -6.38 -10.46 -7.30
CA ALA A 73 -7.64 -9.80 -7.63
C ALA A 73 -8.89 -10.65 -7.35
N ARG A 74 -8.73 -11.98 -7.27
CA ARG A 74 -9.83 -12.94 -7.01
C ARG A 74 -10.01 -13.28 -5.54
N LEU A 75 -9.13 -12.81 -4.66
CA LEU A 75 -9.28 -13.02 -3.22
C LEU A 75 -10.60 -12.43 -2.75
N SER A 76 -11.34 -13.21 -1.98
CA SER A 76 -12.42 -12.70 -1.15
C SER A 76 -11.88 -11.73 -0.10
N ALA A 77 -12.77 -10.95 0.51
CA ALA A 77 -12.38 -10.01 1.57
C ALA A 77 -11.67 -10.71 2.74
N ASP A 78 -12.13 -11.90 3.13
CA ASP A 78 -11.55 -12.66 4.24
C ASP A 78 -10.15 -13.18 3.88
N GLU A 79 -9.99 -13.75 2.69
CA GLU A 79 -8.68 -14.20 2.19
C GLU A 79 -7.68 -13.05 2.07
N PHE A 80 -8.14 -11.87 1.64
CA PHE A 80 -7.31 -10.66 1.61
C PHE A 80 -6.85 -10.25 3.02
N VAL A 81 -7.76 -10.23 3.98
CA VAL A 81 -7.43 -9.87 5.37
C VAL A 81 -6.41 -10.85 5.96
N ASP A 82 -6.58 -12.15 5.73
CA ASP A 82 -5.65 -13.16 6.22
C ASP A 82 -4.26 -13.03 5.56
N ARG A 83 -4.22 -12.70 4.27
CA ARG A 83 -2.97 -12.41 3.54
C ARG A 83 -2.24 -11.20 4.13
N VAL A 84 -2.96 -10.15 4.52
CA VAL A 84 -2.37 -8.92 5.09
C VAL A 84 -1.88 -9.14 6.53
N LYS A 85 -2.61 -9.92 7.34
CA LYS A 85 -2.21 -10.21 8.74
C LYS A 85 -0.90 -11.00 8.84
N GLY A 86 -0.61 -11.84 7.85
CA GLY A 86 0.58 -12.70 7.84
C GLY A 86 1.85 -12.03 7.28
N ALA A 87 1.77 -10.80 6.80
CA ALA A 87 2.88 -10.03 6.22
C ALA A 87 3.58 -9.15 7.27
#